data_AF-A0A8J5MEW8-F1
#
_entry.id   AF-A0A8J5MEW8-F1
#
_cell.length_a   1.000
_cell.length_b   1.000
_cell.length_c   1.000
_cell.angle_alpha   90.00
_cell.angle_beta   90.00
_cell.angle_gamma   90.00
#
_symmetry.space_group_name_H-M   'P 1'
#
loop_
_entity.id
_entity.type
_entity.pdbx_description
1 polymer ?
#
loop_
_entity_poly.entity_id
_entity_poly.type
_entity_poly.pdbx_seq_one_letter_code
_entity_poly.pdbx_strand_id
1 'polypeptide(L)'
;MEVKDDSLAKAVYFLSATESRSKLYRLLQYGSKFTKWTLIQLWDLDTSDSTLIHTKPSESESTQKLLSNELKKQVAADWKRRAITSLGRAELVFGDARRFFRFLQFLEMADIYRHVREPLRAVRVLRRLRIVCFFFFYLTENYVVLCTRVLGVSSREPLMRRLRRGCNGFWLLSILLALPLDHMMHRGTMLSTAKKLLELPVAFVGLSGLRVSEGLFSALGLASAQIGVYSRWVDVMTKFQKLHLMRLAATPDVI
;
A
#
# COMPACT_ATOMS: atom_id res chain seq x y z
N MET A 1 16.02 33.99 25.01
CA MET A 1 15.21 32.75 25.06
C MET A 1 15.66 31.87 23.91
N GLU A 2 16.45 30.85 24.20
CA GLU A 2 16.83 29.85 23.20
C GLU A 2 15.58 29.10 22.74
N VAL A 3 15.22 29.27 21.47
CA VAL A 3 14.25 28.42 20.80
C VAL A 3 14.91 27.05 20.70
N LYS A 4 14.61 26.17 21.66
CA LYS A 4 15.01 24.76 21.60
C LYS A 4 14.54 24.23 20.25
N ASP A 5 15.50 23.97 19.38
CA ASP A 5 15.23 23.47 18.05
C ASP A 5 14.66 22.06 18.22
N ASP A 6 13.33 21.97 18.15
CA ASP A 6 12.57 20.77 18.46
C ASP A 6 12.74 19.79 17.30
N SER A 7 13.93 19.21 17.22
CA SER A 7 14.36 18.20 16.26
C SER A 7 13.42 16.99 16.27
N LEU A 8 12.80 16.71 17.43
CA LEU A 8 11.72 15.75 17.55
C LEU A 8 10.46 16.24 16.83
N ALA A 9 10.02 17.48 17.00
CA ALA A 9 8.88 18.03 16.24
C ALA A 9 9.16 18.14 14.74
N LYS A 10 10.38 18.46 14.30
CA LYS A 10 10.80 18.44 12.88
C LYS A 10 10.84 17.00 12.34
N ALA A 11 11.33 16.03 13.12
CA ALA A 11 11.30 14.62 12.77
C ALA A 11 9.87 14.09 12.73
N VAL A 12 9.03 14.39 13.73
CA VAL A 12 7.60 14.06 13.77
C VAL A 12 6.84 14.77 12.65
N TYR A 13 7.21 15.98 12.25
CA TYR A 13 6.62 16.65 11.08
C TYR A 13 7.04 15.98 9.78
N PHE A 14 8.33 15.66 9.62
CA PHE A 14 8.88 14.88 8.50
C PHE A 14 8.21 13.50 8.41
N LEU A 15 8.04 12.82 9.55
CA LEU A 15 7.35 11.55 9.70
C LEU A 15 5.81 11.68 9.55
N SER A 16 5.20 12.80 9.91
CA SER A 16 3.79 13.07 9.61
C SER A 16 3.56 13.32 8.10
N ALA A 17 4.59 13.83 7.40
CA ALA A 17 4.68 13.87 5.95
C ALA A 17 5.08 12.50 5.37
N THR A 18 5.58 11.57 6.18
CA THR A 18 5.81 10.19 5.75
C THR A 18 4.52 9.39 5.60
N GLU A 19 3.46 9.73 6.35
CA GLU A 19 2.16 9.05 6.25
C GLU A 19 1.51 9.22 4.87
N SER A 20 1.70 10.38 4.21
CA SER A 20 1.22 10.60 2.83
C SER A 20 2.03 9.78 1.82
N ARG A 21 3.34 9.65 2.04
CA ARG A 21 4.22 8.84 1.20
C ARG A 21 3.90 7.35 1.32
N SER A 22 3.57 6.83 2.50
CA SER A 22 3.12 5.43 2.66
C SER A 22 1.83 5.15 1.88
N LYS A 23 0.88 6.10 1.85
CA LYS A 23 -0.35 6.00 1.04
C LYS A 23 -0.03 6.03 -0.46
N LEU A 24 0.88 6.89 -0.89
CA LEU A 24 1.33 6.96 -2.28
C LEU A 24 2.09 5.69 -2.71
N TYR A 25 3.01 5.18 -1.88
CA TYR A 25 3.72 3.92 -2.17
C TYR A 25 2.77 2.74 -2.21
N ARG A 26 1.75 2.72 -1.35
CA ARG A 26 0.68 1.72 -1.43
C ARG A 26 -0.07 1.81 -2.76
N LEU A 27 -0.40 3.02 -3.22
CA LEU A 27 -1.05 3.24 -4.51
C LEU A 27 -0.16 2.74 -5.66
N LEU A 28 1.11 3.13 -5.68
CA LEU A 28 2.06 2.74 -6.72
C LEU A 28 2.33 1.22 -6.69
N GLN A 29 2.48 0.62 -5.51
CA GLN A 29 2.65 -0.82 -5.34
C GLN A 29 1.45 -1.59 -5.93
N TYR A 30 0.23 -1.28 -5.50
CA TYR A 30 -0.97 -1.97 -6.01
C TYR A 30 -1.27 -1.63 -7.46
N GLY A 31 -0.92 -0.41 -7.91
CA GLY A 31 -1.02 -0.01 -9.31
C GLY A 31 -0.10 -0.86 -10.18
N SER A 32 1.18 -0.96 -9.84
CA SER A 32 2.13 -1.83 -10.56
C SER A 32 1.68 -3.29 -10.55
N LYS A 33 1.18 -3.80 -9.42
CA LYS A 33 0.69 -5.18 -9.29
C LYS A 33 -0.55 -5.42 -10.17
N PHE A 34 -1.53 -4.53 -10.13
CA PHE A 34 -2.75 -4.63 -10.93
C PHE A 34 -2.45 -4.52 -12.42
N THR A 35 -1.68 -3.51 -12.85
CA THR A 35 -1.27 -3.36 -14.25
C THR A 35 -0.51 -4.59 -14.75
N LYS A 36 0.41 -5.14 -13.95
CA LYS A 36 1.13 -6.38 -14.30
C LYS A 36 0.16 -7.53 -14.53
N TRP A 37 -0.80 -7.73 -13.62
CA TRP A 37 -1.81 -8.78 -13.74
C TRP A 37 -2.67 -8.59 -14.99
N THR A 38 -3.16 -7.37 -15.25
CA THR A 38 -3.96 -7.06 -16.43
C THR A 38 -3.19 -7.30 -17.73
N LEU A 39 -1.91 -6.95 -17.78
CA LEU A 39 -1.07 -7.18 -18.96
C LEU A 39 -0.80 -8.67 -19.21
N ILE A 40 -0.63 -9.46 -18.15
CA ILE A 40 -0.49 -10.93 -18.27
C ILE A 40 -1.76 -11.53 -18.87
N GLN A 41 -2.93 -11.12 -18.39
CA GLN A 41 -4.23 -11.58 -18.89
C GLN A 41 -4.48 -11.11 -20.34
N LEU A 42 -4.19 -9.85 -20.65
CA LEU A 42 -4.41 -9.27 -21.97
C LEU A 42 -3.51 -9.88 -23.05
N TRP A 43 -2.27 -10.26 -22.69
CA TRP A 43 -1.31 -10.81 -23.63
C TRP A 43 -1.29 -12.33 -23.69
N ASP A 44 -2.15 -13.01 -22.93
CA ASP A 44 -2.28 -14.47 -22.86
C ASP A 44 -0.91 -15.18 -22.75
N LEU A 45 -0.05 -14.62 -21.90
CA LEU A 45 1.34 -15.06 -21.74
C LEU A 45 1.47 -16.42 -21.05
N ASP A 46 0.36 -17.02 -20.61
CA ASP A 46 0.33 -18.38 -20.05
C ASP A 46 0.24 -19.48 -21.13
N THR A 47 -0.04 -19.16 -22.41
CA THR A 47 -0.41 -20.18 -23.42
C THR A 47 0.54 -20.28 -24.62
N SER A 48 1.52 -19.39 -24.76
CA SER A 48 2.25 -19.22 -26.04
C SER A 48 3.70 -19.73 -26.09
N ASP A 49 4.22 -20.41 -25.06
CA ASP A 49 5.58 -20.97 -25.04
C ASP A 49 5.66 -22.48 -25.41
N SER A 50 4.55 -23.15 -25.76
CA SER A 50 4.54 -24.62 -26.00
C SER A 50 4.19 -25.12 -27.41
N THR A 51 3.89 -24.25 -28.37
CA THR A 51 3.54 -24.67 -29.75
C THR A 51 4.41 -23.99 -30.78
N LEU A 52 5.67 -24.43 -30.88
CA LEU A 52 6.56 -24.02 -31.96
C LEU A 52 7.46 -25.18 -32.40
N ILE A 53 6.85 -26.31 -32.76
CA ILE A 53 7.53 -27.33 -33.57
C ILE A 53 6.57 -27.85 -34.65
N HIS A 54 7.04 -27.79 -35.89
CA HIS A 54 6.51 -28.35 -37.14
C HIS A 54 5.58 -27.48 -37.99
N THR A 55 6.19 -26.68 -38.86
CA THR A 55 5.81 -26.68 -40.28
C THR A 55 7.01 -26.29 -41.14
N LYS A 56 7.36 -27.14 -42.12
CA LYS A 56 8.47 -26.91 -43.08
C LYS A 56 8.10 -25.77 -44.04
N PRO A 57 9.04 -24.88 -44.44
CA PRO A 57 8.78 -23.88 -45.46
C PRO A 57 9.21 -24.36 -46.86
N SER A 58 8.43 -24.03 -47.88
CA SER A 58 8.86 -23.98 -49.28
C SER A 58 9.17 -22.53 -49.69
N GLU A 59 10.26 -22.37 -50.45
CA GLU A 59 10.86 -21.17 -51.06
C GLU A 59 9.85 -20.34 -51.90
N SER A 60 10.00 -19.05 -52.22
CA SER A 60 11.02 -17.99 -52.11
C SER A 60 10.29 -16.66 -52.38
N GLU A 61 10.77 -15.51 -51.88
CA GLU A 61 10.12 -14.17 -51.72
C GLU A 61 9.37 -13.94 -50.40
N SER A 62 8.90 -15.01 -49.75
CA SER A 62 8.25 -14.93 -48.45
C SER A 62 9.24 -14.85 -47.28
N THR A 63 10.50 -15.27 -47.47
CA THR A 63 11.48 -15.46 -46.38
C THR A 63 11.88 -14.16 -45.69
N GLN A 64 12.04 -13.05 -46.43
CA GLN A 64 12.46 -11.77 -45.84
C GLN A 64 11.32 -11.05 -45.10
N LYS A 65 10.08 -11.18 -45.61
CA LYS A 65 8.86 -10.76 -44.88
C LYS A 65 8.59 -11.65 -43.66
N LEU A 66 8.84 -12.95 -43.77
CA LEU A 66 8.71 -13.90 -42.67
C LEU A 66 9.75 -13.59 -41.58
N LEU A 67 11.01 -13.36 -41.94
CA LEU A 67 12.07 -12.96 -41.01
C LEU A 67 11.78 -11.60 -40.36
N SER A 68 11.27 -10.63 -41.12
CA SER A 68 10.82 -9.34 -40.57
C SER A 68 9.64 -9.49 -39.61
N ASN A 69 8.68 -10.37 -39.92
CA ASN A 69 7.53 -10.64 -39.06
C ASN A 69 7.92 -11.42 -37.81
N GLU A 70 8.81 -12.40 -37.90
CA GLU A 70 9.35 -13.13 -36.76
C GLU A 70 10.23 -12.23 -35.88
N LEU A 71 11.06 -11.36 -36.47
CA LEU A 71 11.81 -10.36 -35.72
C LEU A 71 10.88 -9.37 -35.02
N LYS A 72 9.80 -8.90 -35.69
CA LYS A 72 8.78 -8.04 -35.07
C LYS A 72 8.05 -8.75 -33.94
N LYS A 73 7.72 -10.04 -34.09
CA LYS A 73 7.11 -10.86 -33.03
C LYS A 73 8.06 -11.06 -31.85
N GLN A 74 9.35 -11.28 -32.11
CA GLN A 74 10.37 -11.48 -31.09
C GLN A 74 10.63 -10.18 -30.32
N VAL A 75 10.82 -9.05 -31.02
CA VAL A 75 10.88 -7.72 -30.40
C VAL A 75 9.59 -7.41 -29.63
N ALA A 76 8.44 -7.87 -30.15
CA ALA A 76 7.15 -7.75 -29.48
C ALA A 76 7.11 -8.52 -28.15
N ALA A 77 7.54 -9.78 -28.15
CA ALA A 77 7.63 -10.63 -26.96
C ALA A 77 8.64 -10.07 -25.94
N ASP A 78 9.78 -9.55 -26.42
CA ASP A 78 10.83 -8.98 -25.57
C ASP A 78 10.39 -7.69 -24.87
N TRP A 79 9.61 -6.82 -25.53
CA TRP A 79 9.07 -5.64 -24.84
C TRP A 79 8.00 -6.02 -23.82
N LYS A 80 7.12 -6.99 -24.13
CA LYS A 80 6.09 -7.48 -23.20
C LYS A 80 6.74 -8.04 -21.93
N ARG A 81 7.75 -8.89 -22.08
CA ARG A 81 8.51 -9.47 -20.96
C ARG A 81 9.25 -8.39 -20.16
N ARG A 82 9.85 -7.40 -20.83
CA ARG A 82 10.49 -6.24 -20.16
C ARG A 82 9.48 -5.41 -19.37
N ALA A 83 8.30 -5.14 -19.91
CA ALA A 83 7.24 -4.38 -19.22
C ALA A 83 6.79 -5.08 -17.93
N ILE A 84 6.54 -6.39 -18.00
CA ILE A 84 6.17 -7.20 -16.82
C ILE A 84 7.28 -7.20 -15.78
N THR A 85 8.53 -7.36 -16.22
CA THR A 85 9.70 -7.35 -15.33
C THR A 85 9.86 -5.99 -14.63
N SER A 86 9.70 -4.89 -15.37
CA SER A 86 9.75 -3.53 -14.81
C SER A 86 8.63 -3.29 -13.80
N LEU A 87 7.40 -3.73 -14.08
CA LEU A 87 6.29 -3.64 -13.14
C LEU A 87 6.52 -4.49 -11.88
N GLY A 88 7.11 -5.68 -12.03
CA GLY A 88 7.52 -6.51 -10.90
C GLY A 88 8.58 -5.84 -10.03
N ARG A 89 9.56 -5.16 -10.63
CA ARG A 89 10.57 -4.36 -9.90
C ARG A 89 9.92 -3.19 -9.17
N ALA A 90 9.02 -2.46 -9.83
CA ALA A 90 8.30 -1.35 -9.22
C ALA A 90 7.46 -1.81 -8.01
N GLU A 91 6.71 -2.91 -8.15
CA GLU A 91 5.96 -3.52 -7.04
C GLU A 91 6.86 -3.82 -5.84
N LEU A 92 8.05 -4.36 -6.09
CA LEU A 92 9.01 -4.74 -5.06
C LEU A 92 9.60 -3.51 -4.35
N VAL A 93 10.06 -2.51 -5.12
CA VAL A 93 10.63 -1.26 -4.59
C VAL A 93 9.61 -0.51 -3.74
N PHE A 94 8.38 -0.32 -4.24
CA PHE A 94 7.33 0.36 -3.48
C PHE A 94 6.84 -0.45 -2.29
N GLY A 95 6.88 -1.79 -2.38
CA GLY A 95 6.63 -2.68 -1.26
C GLY A 95 7.66 -2.53 -0.14
N ASP A 96 8.94 -2.46 -0.48
CA ASP A 96 10.02 -2.28 0.50
C ASP A 96 10.03 -0.86 1.09
N ALA A 97 9.79 0.16 0.28
CA ALA A 97 9.57 1.53 0.77
C ALA A 97 8.40 1.58 1.78
N ARG A 98 7.28 0.92 1.48
CA ARG A 98 6.13 0.85 2.39
C ARG A 98 6.47 0.17 3.72
N ARG A 99 7.28 -0.90 3.70
CA ARG A 99 7.74 -1.58 4.94
C ARG A 99 8.59 -0.66 5.80
N PHE A 100 9.54 0.06 5.21
CA PHE A 100 10.37 1.02 5.93
C PHE A 100 9.52 2.09 6.64
N PHE A 101 8.51 2.62 5.95
CA PHE A 101 7.62 3.62 6.53
C PHE A 101 6.74 3.05 7.66
N ARG A 102 6.35 1.78 7.57
CA ARG A 102 5.63 1.12 8.66
C ARG A 102 6.51 0.83 9.87
N PHE A 103 7.80 0.58 9.66
CA PHE A 103 8.77 0.52 10.75
C PHE A 103 8.88 1.87 11.46
N LEU A 104 8.95 2.98 10.73
CA LEU A 104 8.93 4.31 11.33
C LEU A 104 7.63 4.56 12.12
N GLN A 105 6.48 4.21 11.54
CA GLN A 105 5.19 4.30 12.24
C GLN A 105 5.16 3.45 13.51
N PHE A 106 5.77 2.26 13.51
CA PHE A 106 5.88 1.42 14.70
C PHE A 106 6.59 2.13 15.85
N LEU A 107 7.71 2.82 15.56
CA LEU A 107 8.44 3.59 16.57
C LEU A 107 7.59 4.72 17.15
N GLU A 108 6.77 5.35 16.32
CA GLU A 108 5.86 6.43 16.74
C GLU A 108 4.64 5.93 17.53
N MET A 109 4.23 4.67 17.39
CA MET A 109 3.00 4.16 18.04
C MET A 109 3.02 4.32 19.57
N ALA A 110 4.20 4.17 20.21
CA ALA A 110 4.35 4.33 21.65
C ALA A 110 4.05 5.77 22.09
N ASP A 111 4.52 6.74 21.30
CA ASP A 111 4.29 8.15 21.56
C ASP A 111 2.82 8.54 21.33
N ILE A 112 2.24 8.05 20.22
CA ILE A 112 0.82 8.24 19.90
C ILE A 112 -0.08 7.67 21.02
N TYR A 113 0.28 6.51 21.58
CA TYR A 113 -0.45 5.89 22.68
C TYR A 113 -0.45 6.76 23.94
N ARG A 114 0.71 7.33 24.30
CA ARG A 114 0.86 8.18 25.49
C ARG A 114 0.07 9.48 25.37
N HIS A 115 -0.03 10.02 24.15
CA HIS A 115 -0.68 11.30 23.87
C HIS A 115 -2.18 11.21 23.53
N VAL A 116 -2.83 10.06 23.71
CA VAL A 116 -4.29 9.96 23.53
C VAL A 116 -5.03 10.73 24.63
N ARG A 117 -5.50 11.93 24.27
CA ARG A 117 -6.37 12.78 25.09
C ARG A 117 -7.71 12.93 24.37
N GLU A 118 -8.71 12.21 24.86
CA GLU A 118 -10.10 12.31 24.38
C GLU A 118 -11.00 12.54 25.60
N PRO A 119 -12.01 13.41 25.53
CA PRO A 119 -12.87 13.73 26.66
C PRO A 119 -13.72 12.51 27.08
N LEU A 120 -14.24 11.77 26.10
CA LEU A 120 -15.05 10.58 26.32
C LEU A 120 -14.19 9.36 26.63
N ARG A 121 -14.48 8.67 27.75
CA ARG A 121 -13.77 7.46 28.18
C ARG A 121 -13.83 6.35 27.13
N ALA A 122 -15.01 6.10 26.56
CA ALA A 122 -15.21 5.06 25.54
C ALA A 122 -14.36 5.31 24.28
N VAL A 123 -14.33 6.54 23.77
CA VAL A 123 -13.49 6.96 22.63
C VAL A 123 -12.01 6.75 22.97
N ARG A 124 -11.59 7.13 24.17
CA ARG A 124 -10.21 6.95 24.65
C ARG A 124 -9.79 5.48 24.67
N VAL A 125 -10.64 4.60 25.20
CA VAL A 125 -10.39 3.15 25.27
C VAL A 125 -10.32 2.55 23.87
N LEU A 126 -11.30 2.84 23.00
CA LEU A 126 -11.32 2.36 21.62
C LEU A 126 -10.08 2.81 20.84
N ARG A 127 -9.70 4.09 20.98
CA ARG A 127 -8.51 4.63 20.31
C ARG A 127 -7.23 3.97 20.82
N ARG A 128 -7.08 3.79 22.13
CA ARG A 128 -5.93 3.08 22.72
C ARG A 128 -5.86 1.63 22.26
N LEU A 129 -6.99 0.91 22.28
CA LEU A 129 -7.06 -0.47 21.82
C LEU A 129 -6.68 -0.59 20.34
N ARG A 130 -7.15 0.34 19.51
CA ARG A 130 -6.79 0.41 18.09
C ARG A 130 -5.30 0.68 17.89
N ILE A 131 -4.69 1.57 18.68
CA ILE A 131 -3.24 1.82 18.63
C ILE A 131 -2.46 0.56 19.04
N VAL A 132 -2.90 -0.16 20.07
CA VAL A 132 -2.29 -1.43 20.48
C VAL A 132 -2.39 -2.49 19.37
N CYS A 133 -3.53 -2.56 18.67
CA CYS A 133 -3.67 -3.42 17.48
C CYS A 133 -2.64 -3.05 16.40
N PHE A 134 -2.47 -1.76 16.09
CA PHE A 134 -1.46 -1.31 15.14
C PHE A 134 -0.03 -1.60 15.61
N PHE A 135 0.25 -1.44 16.91
CA PHE A 135 1.54 -1.77 17.49
C PHE A 135 1.89 -3.24 17.26
N PHE A 136 1.00 -4.18 17.62
CA PHE A 136 1.24 -5.61 17.41
C PHE A 136 1.23 -6.01 15.93
N PHE A 137 0.39 -5.37 15.12
CA PHE A 137 0.42 -5.54 13.67
C PHE A 137 1.81 -5.22 13.10
N TYR A 138 2.34 -4.03 13.39
CA TYR A 138 3.65 -3.63 12.89
C TYR A 138 4.79 -4.43 13.53
N LEU A 139 4.73 -4.74 14.82
CA LEU A 139 5.71 -5.58 15.50
C LEU A 139 5.84 -6.95 14.80
N THR A 140 4.69 -7.60 14.58
CA THR A 140 4.65 -8.92 13.95
C THR A 140 5.08 -8.85 12.48
N GLU A 141 4.68 -7.81 11.75
CA GLU A 141 5.12 -7.60 10.38
C GLU A 141 6.63 -7.43 10.27
N ASN A 142 7.23 -6.56 11.11
CA ASN A 142 8.66 -6.33 11.14
C ASN A 142 9.43 -7.59 11.55
N TYR A 143 8.92 -8.34 12.52
CA TYR A 143 9.50 -9.61 12.93
C TYR A 143 9.51 -10.66 11.81
N VAL A 144 8.40 -10.80 11.08
CA VAL A 144 8.32 -11.68 9.91
C VAL A 144 9.30 -11.26 8.81
N VAL A 145 9.45 -9.95 8.57
CA VAL A 145 10.42 -9.43 7.59
C VAL A 145 11.85 -9.74 8.03
N LEU A 146 12.19 -9.51 9.30
CA LEU A 146 13.52 -9.81 9.85
C LEU A 146 13.84 -11.30 9.69
N CYS A 147 12.93 -12.18 10.08
CA CYS A 147 13.11 -13.63 9.97
C CYS A 147 13.32 -14.06 8.51
N THR A 148 12.48 -13.58 7.60
CA THR A 148 12.51 -14.04 6.20
C THR A 148 13.61 -13.42 5.35
N ARG A 149 14.01 -12.17 5.61
CA ARG A 149 14.98 -11.43 4.79
C ARG A 149 16.39 -11.42 5.36
N VAL A 150 16.52 -11.28 6.69
CA VAL A 150 17.83 -11.16 7.34
C VAL A 150 18.32 -12.52 7.80
N LEU A 151 17.46 -13.31 8.45
CA LEU A 151 17.80 -14.63 8.95
C LEU A 151 17.62 -15.75 7.91
N GLY A 152 17.05 -15.44 6.74
CA GLY A 152 16.86 -16.40 5.65
C GLY A 152 15.85 -17.52 5.96
N VAL A 153 15.03 -17.36 7.00
CA VAL A 153 14.04 -18.35 7.42
C VAL A 153 12.98 -18.53 6.34
N SER A 154 12.59 -19.78 6.07
CA SER A 154 11.66 -20.06 4.98
C SER A 154 10.29 -19.46 5.28
N SER A 155 9.79 -18.65 4.35
CA SER A 155 8.44 -18.07 4.41
C SER A 155 7.33 -19.14 4.49
N ARG A 156 7.63 -20.41 4.20
CA ARG A 156 6.66 -21.51 4.19
C ARG A 156 6.53 -22.19 5.55
N GLU A 157 7.35 -21.85 6.53
CA GLU A 157 7.30 -22.46 7.86
C GLU A 157 5.98 -22.21 8.60
N PRO A 158 5.54 -23.18 9.44
CA PRO A 158 4.27 -23.07 10.16
C PRO A 158 4.24 -21.87 11.12
N LEU A 159 5.38 -21.54 11.75
CA LEU A 159 5.53 -20.37 12.61
C LEU A 159 5.30 -19.07 11.81
N MET A 160 5.95 -18.93 10.66
CA MET A 160 5.81 -17.76 9.78
C MET A 160 4.38 -17.57 9.29
N ARG A 161 3.69 -18.68 8.96
CA ARG A 161 2.26 -18.62 8.60
C ARG A 161 1.39 -18.16 9.77
N ARG A 162 1.61 -18.66 10.98
CA ARG A 162 0.87 -18.24 12.19
C ARG A 162 1.08 -16.75 12.47
N LEU A 163 2.32 -16.27 12.38
CA LEU A 163 2.64 -14.85 12.58
C LEU A 163 1.99 -13.96 11.53
N ARG A 164 2.00 -14.37 10.25
CA ARG A 164 1.29 -13.63 9.19
C ARG A 164 -0.22 -13.59 9.41
N ARG A 165 -0.82 -14.70 9.86
CA ARG A 165 -2.25 -14.72 10.22
C ARG A 165 -2.53 -13.82 11.41
N GLY A 166 -1.72 -13.87 12.46
CA GLY A 166 -1.84 -12.99 13.63
C GLY A 166 -1.73 -11.51 13.25
N CYS A 167 -0.76 -11.18 12.40
CA CYS A 167 -0.62 -9.85 11.79
C CYS A 167 -1.91 -9.41 11.09
N ASN A 168 -2.44 -10.23 10.17
CA ASN A 168 -3.71 -9.91 9.50
C ASN A 168 -4.91 -9.85 10.47
N GLY A 169 -4.88 -10.61 11.56
CA GLY A 169 -5.88 -10.54 12.64
C GLY A 169 -5.86 -9.20 13.38
N PHE A 170 -4.68 -8.71 13.76
CA PHE A 170 -4.54 -7.38 14.36
C PHE A 170 -4.96 -6.27 13.39
N TRP A 171 -4.65 -6.41 12.10
CA TRP A 171 -5.11 -5.48 11.09
C TRP A 171 -6.64 -5.48 10.97
N LEU A 172 -7.27 -6.66 10.90
CA LEU A 172 -8.73 -6.80 10.86
C LEU A 172 -9.39 -6.16 12.09
N LEU A 173 -8.89 -6.48 13.29
CA LEU A 173 -9.40 -5.92 14.54
C LEU A 173 -9.27 -4.39 14.56
N SER A 174 -8.17 -3.84 14.03
CA SER A 174 -7.99 -2.39 13.91
C SER A 174 -9.03 -1.72 12.99
N ILE A 175 -9.50 -2.41 11.94
CA ILE A 175 -10.55 -1.94 11.03
C ILE A 175 -11.89 -1.96 11.75
N LEU A 176 -12.21 -3.07 12.43
CA LEU A 176 -13.45 -3.22 13.20
C LEU A 176 -13.58 -2.18 14.31
N LEU A 177 -12.49 -1.88 15.03
CA LEU A 177 -12.45 -0.82 16.04
C LEU A 177 -12.56 0.59 15.44
N ALA A 178 -12.18 0.77 14.18
CA ALA A 178 -12.25 2.07 13.53
C ALA A 178 -13.67 2.49 13.14
N LEU A 179 -14.60 1.56 12.96
CA LEU A 179 -16.00 1.86 12.62
C LEU A 179 -16.76 2.57 13.76
N PRO A 180 -16.86 1.99 14.98
CA PRO A 180 -17.52 2.67 16.08
C PRO A 180 -16.77 3.93 16.51
N LEU A 181 -15.43 3.94 16.42
CA LEU A 181 -14.65 5.12 16.75
C LEU A 181 -14.95 6.31 15.83
N ASP A 182 -15.02 6.09 14.51
CA ASP A 182 -15.35 7.17 13.57
C ASP A 182 -16.77 7.69 13.76
N HIS A 183 -17.71 6.79 14.10
CA HIS A 183 -19.08 7.16 14.42
C HIS A 183 -19.15 8.04 15.67
N MET A 184 -18.50 7.63 16.76
CA MET A 184 -18.49 8.38 18.02
C MET A 184 -17.75 9.72 17.94
N MET A 185 -16.75 9.83 17.06
CA MET A 185 -16.00 11.07 16.88
C MET A 185 -16.65 12.00 15.85
N HIS A 186 -17.76 11.61 15.22
CA HIS A 186 -18.34 12.30 14.06
C HIS A 186 -17.32 12.60 12.95
N ARG A 187 -16.31 11.74 12.80
CA ARG A 187 -15.22 11.87 11.81
C ARG A 187 -15.41 10.97 10.59
N GLY A 188 -16.42 10.10 10.60
CA GLY A 188 -16.71 9.18 9.50
C GLY A 188 -17.26 9.91 8.28
N THR A 189 -16.41 10.20 7.30
CA THR A 189 -16.88 10.53 5.94
C THR A 189 -17.27 9.24 5.22
N MET A 190 -18.22 9.32 4.27
CA MET A 190 -18.61 8.15 3.46
C MET A 190 -17.41 7.49 2.78
N LEU A 191 -16.44 8.31 2.37
CA LEU A 191 -15.21 7.87 1.72
C LEU A 191 -14.26 7.12 2.69
N SER A 192 -14.16 7.56 3.97
CA SER A 192 -13.44 6.82 5.03
C SER A 192 -14.08 5.45 5.29
N THR A 193 -15.41 5.41 5.36
CA THR A 193 -16.16 4.17 5.58
C THR A 193 -16.00 3.21 4.40
N ALA A 194 -16.15 3.69 3.16
CA ALA A 194 -15.94 2.91 1.95
C ALA A 194 -14.52 2.31 1.90
N LYS A 195 -13.50 3.09 2.27
CA LYS A 195 -12.12 2.59 2.36
C LYS A 195 -12.01 1.40 3.31
N LYS A 196 -12.60 1.50 4.50
CA LYS A 196 -12.56 0.44 5.52
C LYS A 196 -13.29 -0.82 5.05
N LEU A 197 -14.43 -0.66 4.39
CA LEU A 197 -15.19 -1.76 3.80
C LEU A 197 -14.42 -2.48 2.69
N LEU A 198 -13.63 -1.76 1.89
CA LEU A 198 -12.75 -2.36 0.88
C LEU A 198 -11.55 -3.11 1.51
N GLU A 199 -11.06 -2.66 2.67
CA GLU A 199 -9.95 -3.32 3.38
C GLU A 199 -10.41 -4.54 4.19
N LEU A 200 -11.65 -4.57 4.65
CA LEU A 200 -12.21 -5.63 5.47
C LEU A 200 -12.09 -7.05 4.83
N PRO A 201 -12.53 -7.29 3.58
CA PRO A 201 -12.38 -8.60 2.96
C PRO A 201 -10.91 -8.97 2.74
N VAL A 202 -10.04 -7.97 2.48
CA VAL A 202 -8.61 -8.19 2.30
C VAL A 202 -7.96 -8.68 3.60
N ALA A 203 -8.28 -8.03 4.72
CA ALA A 203 -7.80 -8.42 6.04
C ALA A 203 -8.37 -9.78 6.47
N PHE A 204 -9.64 -10.05 6.21
CA PHE A 204 -10.30 -11.32 6.53
C PHE A 204 -9.68 -12.50 5.79
N VAL A 205 -9.46 -12.37 4.47
CA VAL A 205 -8.79 -13.43 3.68
C VAL A 205 -7.35 -13.64 4.15
N GLY A 206 -6.64 -12.56 4.50
CA GLY A 206 -5.31 -12.64 5.07
C GLY A 206 -5.27 -13.41 6.39
N LEU A 207 -6.33 -13.30 7.20
CA LEU A 207 -6.48 -14.03 8.46
C LEU A 207 -6.84 -15.51 8.23
N SER A 208 -7.82 -15.78 7.36
CA SER A 208 -8.30 -17.14 7.06
C SER A 208 -7.28 -17.96 6.25
N GLY A 209 -6.38 -17.29 5.52
CA GLY A 209 -5.41 -17.95 4.66
C GLY A 209 -6.02 -18.57 3.41
N LEU A 210 -7.22 -18.13 3.02
CA LEU A 210 -7.88 -18.54 1.78
C LEU A 210 -7.08 -18.02 0.58
N ARG A 211 -6.97 -18.86 -0.46
CA ARG A 211 -6.42 -18.42 -1.75
C ARG A 211 -7.52 -17.74 -2.53
N VAL A 212 -7.29 -16.50 -2.95
CA VAL A 212 -8.23 -15.72 -3.76
C VAL A 212 -7.46 -15.16 -4.95
N SER A 213 -8.18 -14.88 -6.05
CA SER A 213 -7.62 -14.29 -7.26
C SER A 213 -6.75 -13.07 -6.95
N GLU A 214 -5.53 -13.08 -7.48
CA GLU A 214 -4.57 -11.98 -7.32
C GLU A 214 -5.09 -10.68 -7.93
N GLY A 215 -5.91 -10.77 -8.98
CA GLY A 215 -6.52 -9.61 -9.64
C GLY A 215 -7.50 -8.88 -8.74
N LEU A 216 -8.45 -9.60 -8.12
CA LEU A 216 -9.45 -9.03 -7.22
C LEU A 216 -8.79 -8.38 -5.98
N PHE A 217 -7.79 -9.03 -5.41
CA PHE A 217 -7.03 -8.48 -4.28
C PHE A 217 -6.26 -7.22 -4.64
N SER A 218 -5.68 -7.19 -5.85
CA SER A 218 -4.95 -6.02 -6.34
C SER A 218 -5.90 -4.86 -6.64
N ALA A 219 -7.07 -5.14 -7.21
CA ALA A 219 -8.11 -4.15 -7.48
C ALA A 219 -8.67 -3.53 -6.19
N LEU A 220 -9.04 -4.35 -5.20
CA LEU A 220 -9.50 -3.86 -3.89
C LEU A 220 -8.40 -3.05 -3.18
N GLY A 221 -7.17 -3.54 -3.23
CA GLY A 221 -6.00 -2.84 -2.69
C GLY A 221 -5.77 -1.48 -3.35
N LEU A 222 -5.91 -1.41 -4.68
CA LEU A 222 -5.76 -0.20 -5.49
C LEU A 222 -6.87 0.81 -5.21
N ALA A 223 -8.13 0.38 -5.22
CA ALA A 223 -9.28 1.23 -4.93
C ALA A 223 -9.18 1.84 -3.52
N SER A 224 -8.84 1.03 -2.52
CA SER A 224 -8.61 1.49 -1.14
C SER A 224 -7.43 2.47 -1.05
N ALA A 225 -6.35 2.23 -1.80
CA ALA A 225 -5.20 3.11 -1.83
C ALA A 225 -5.53 4.47 -2.47
N GLN A 226 -6.28 4.47 -3.57
CA GLN A 226 -6.72 5.68 -4.28
C GLN A 226 -7.59 6.55 -3.38
N ILE A 227 -8.57 5.94 -2.71
CA ILE A 227 -9.40 6.62 -1.70
C ILE A 227 -8.52 7.22 -0.60
N GLY A 228 -7.53 6.48 -0.11
CA GLY A 228 -6.61 6.94 0.92
C GLY A 228 -5.75 8.14 0.52
N VAL A 229 -5.25 8.16 -0.72
CA VAL A 229 -4.49 9.30 -1.26
C VAL A 229 -5.40 10.51 -1.43
N TYR A 230 -6.59 10.31 -2.01
CA TYR A 230 -7.58 11.38 -2.20
C TYR A 230 -8.01 12.02 -0.88
N SER A 231 -8.37 11.23 0.14
CA SER A 231 -8.73 11.78 1.47
C SER A 231 -7.62 12.65 2.03
N ARG A 232 -6.36 12.20 1.90
CA ARG A 232 -5.22 12.95 2.42
C ARG A 232 -4.96 14.22 1.64
N TRP A 233 -5.14 14.20 0.31
CA TRP A 233 -5.05 15.39 -0.51
C TRP A 233 -6.06 16.44 -0.06
N VAL A 234 -7.32 16.05 0.16
CA VAL A 234 -8.36 16.94 0.68
C VAL A 234 -7.97 17.53 2.05
N ASP A 235 -7.45 16.73 2.97
CA ASP A 235 -6.96 17.21 4.28
C ASP A 235 -5.82 18.22 4.15
N VAL A 236 -4.89 17.99 3.21
CA VAL A 236 -3.75 18.89 2.97
C VAL A 236 -4.24 20.20 2.36
N MET A 237 -5.13 20.14 1.37
CA MET A 237 -5.67 21.33 0.72
C MET A 237 -6.51 22.17 1.68
N THR A 238 -7.32 21.55 2.54
CA THR A 238 -8.08 22.28 3.58
C THR A 238 -7.17 22.93 4.61
N LYS A 239 -6.09 22.28 5.04
CA LYS A 239 -5.07 22.90 5.91
C LYS A 239 -4.35 24.04 5.21
N PHE A 240 -3.97 23.86 3.96
CA PHE A 240 -3.32 24.88 3.15
C PHE A 240 -4.20 26.11 2.99
N GLN A 241 -5.48 25.92 2.64
CA GLN A 241 -6.47 27.00 2.56
C GLN A 241 -6.61 27.75 3.89
N LYS A 242 -6.74 27.04 5.01
CA LYS A 242 -6.81 27.69 6.34
C LYS A 242 -5.58 28.52 6.66
N LEU A 243 -4.38 27.98 6.41
CA LEU A 243 -3.12 28.70 6.63
C LEU A 243 -2.96 29.89 5.69
N HIS A 244 -3.40 29.77 4.44
CA HIS A 244 -3.33 30.83 3.45
C HIS A 244 -4.32 31.96 3.75
N LEU A 245 -5.55 31.61 4.15
CA LEU A 245 -6.57 32.57 4.61
C LEU A 245 -6.12 33.28 5.89
N MET A 246 -5.48 32.58 6.83
CA MET A 246 -4.89 33.20 8.02
C MET A 246 -3.74 34.16 7.68
N ARG A 247 -2.95 33.89 6.63
CA ARG A 247 -1.90 34.80 6.16
C ARG A 247 -2.47 36.03 5.46
N LEU A 248 -3.53 35.87 4.67
CA LEU A 248 -4.22 36.99 4.01
C LEU A 248 -4.96 37.88 5.02
N ALA A 249 -5.47 37.32 6.13
CA ALA A 249 -6.00 38.10 7.23
C ALA A 249 -4.91 38.78 8.10
N ALA A 250 -3.65 38.37 7.96
CA ALA A 250 -2.51 38.91 8.70
C ALA A 250 -1.69 39.94 7.90
N THR A 251 -2.00 40.17 6.62
CA THR A 251 -1.55 41.37 5.91
C THR A 251 -2.44 42.53 6.36
N PRO A 252 -1.92 43.51 7.13
CA PRO A 252 -2.70 44.69 7.43
C PRO A 252 -3.00 45.41 6.12
N ASP A 253 -4.22 45.92 5.98
CA ASP A 253 -4.57 46.83 4.91
C ASP A 253 -3.53 47.97 4.91
N VAL A 254 -2.67 47.97 3.90
CA VAL A 254 -1.81 49.12 3.62
C VAL A 254 -2.72 50.15 2.98
N ILE A 255 -3.31 51.01 3.82
CA ILE A 255 -3.87 52.30 3.43
C ILE A 255 -2.75 53.33 3.51
#